data_AF-A0A090VTX2-F1
#
_entry.id   AF-A0A090VTX2-F1
#
_cell.length_a   1.000
_cell.length_b   1.000
_cell.length_c   1.000
_cell.angle_alpha   90.00
_cell.angle_beta   90.00
_cell.angle_gamma   90.00
#
_symmetry.space_group_name_H-M   'P 1'
#
loop_
_entity.id
_entity.type
_entity.pdbx_description
1 polymer ?
#
loop_
_entity_poly.entity_id
_entity_poly.type
_entity_poly.pdbx_seq_one_letter_code
_entity_poly.pdbx_strand_id
1 'polypeptide(L)'
;MSQEIRQLEPKALWNKFADLNAVPRPSKKEERVIAFMKDFGKTLGLETIEDEVGNVIIKKPATAGMENRTTVVMQSHLDMVHQKITIQFSISIPKA
;
A
#
# COMPACT_ATOMS: atom_id res chain seq x y z
N MET A 1 -11.68 5.24 -12.63
CA MET A 1 -10.41 5.16 -11.86
C MET A 1 -10.21 3.81 -11.16
N SER A 2 -10.93 3.43 -10.08
CA SER A 2 -10.61 2.18 -9.34
C SER A 2 -11.04 0.87 -10.04
N GLN A 3 -12.08 0.90 -10.88
CA GLN A 3 -12.61 -0.29 -11.57
C GLN A 3 -11.74 -0.70 -12.78
N GLU A 4 -11.20 0.26 -13.53
CA GLU A 4 -10.37 0.01 -14.72
C GLU A 4 -9.03 -0.66 -14.36
N ILE A 5 -8.42 -0.24 -13.24
CA ILE A 5 -7.14 -0.79 -12.78
C ILE A 5 -7.28 -2.27 -12.43
N ARG A 6 -8.42 -2.70 -11.88
CA ARG A 6 -8.67 -4.12 -11.53
C ARG A 6 -8.78 -5.04 -12.74
N GLN A 7 -8.96 -4.50 -13.94
CA GLN A 7 -9.04 -5.28 -15.18
C GLN A 7 -7.66 -5.56 -15.78
N LEU A 8 -6.60 -4.92 -15.27
CA LEU A 8 -5.24 -5.13 -15.74
C LEU A 8 -4.68 -6.48 -15.27
N GLU A 9 -3.82 -7.08 -16.09
CA GLU A 9 -3.06 -8.28 -15.74
C GLU A 9 -1.69 -7.91 -15.15
N PRO A 10 -1.19 -8.64 -14.15
CA PRO A 10 -1.83 -9.77 -13.46
C PRO A 10 -2.89 -9.31 -12.45
N LYS A 11 -4.11 -9.87 -12.52
CA LYS A 11 -5.26 -9.47 -11.68
C LYS A 11 -4.96 -9.51 -10.17
N ALA A 12 -4.17 -10.48 -9.72
CA ALA A 12 -3.82 -10.61 -8.30
C ALA A 12 -3.06 -9.39 -7.78
N LEU A 13 -2.14 -8.84 -8.58
CA LEU A 13 -1.37 -7.65 -8.22
C LEU A 13 -2.27 -6.41 -8.22
N TRP A 14 -2.99 -6.20 -9.32
CA TRP A 14 -3.78 -4.98 -9.52
C TRP A 14 -4.99 -4.88 -8.59
N ASN A 15 -5.60 -6.00 -8.22
CA ASN A 15 -6.64 -6.01 -7.18
C ASN A 15 -6.08 -5.58 -5.82
N LYS A 16 -4.92 -6.10 -5.42
CA LYS A 16 -4.28 -5.71 -4.15
C LYS A 16 -3.80 -4.26 -4.16
N PHE A 17 -3.30 -3.79 -5.29
CA PHE A 17 -2.96 -2.38 -5.48
C PHE A 17 -4.19 -1.47 -5.36
N ALA A 18 -5.32 -1.85 -5.97
CA ALA A 18 -6.58 -1.11 -5.86
C ALA A 18 -7.13 -1.11 -4.42
N ASP A 19 -7.08 -2.25 -3.72
CA ASP A 19 -7.46 -2.35 -2.31
C ASP A 19 -6.60 -1.42 -1.44
N LEU A 20 -5.28 -1.43 -1.68
CA LEU A 20 -4.31 -0.64 -0.94
C LEU A 20 -4.48 0.88 -1.18
N ASN A 21 -4.81 1.31 -2.40
CA ASN A 21 -5.09 2.70 -2.73
C ASN A 21 -6.44 3.19 -2.20
N ALA A 22 -7.39 2.28 -1.95
CA ALA A 22 -8.67 2.64 -1.35
C ALA A 22 -8.54 2.97 0.15
N VAL A 23 -7.44 2.54 0.80
CA VAL A 23 -7.15 2.88 2.19
C VAL A 23 -6.69 4.34 2.25
N PRO A 24 -7.47 5.26 2.86
CA PRO A 24 -7.08 6.65 2.97
C PRO A 24 -5.83 6.76 3.85
N ARG A 25 -4.79 7.42 3.35
CA ARG A 25 -3.52 7.66 4.07
C ARG A 25 -3.33 9.13 4.46
N PRO A 26 -4.30 9.81 5.11
CA PRO A 26 -4.09 11.20 5.47
C PRO A 26 -2.89 11.30 6.41
N SER A 27 -2.05 12.31 6.16
CA SER A 27 -0.83 12.57 6.93
C SER A 27 -1.12 12.50 8.45
N LYS A 28 -0.27 11.79 9.20
CA LYS A 28 -0.39 11.49 10.65
C LYS A 28 -1.45 10.44 11.07
N LYS A 29 -1.97 9.61 10.16
CA LYS A 29 -2.85 8.47 10.49
C LYS A 29 -2.33 7.14 9.92
N GLU A 30 -1.07 6.84 10.22
CA GLU A 30 -0.36 5.62 9.76
C GLU A 30 -0.94 4.34 10.38
N GLU A 31 -1.57 4.42 11.55
CA GLU A 31 -2.21 3.28 12.23
C GLU A 31 -3.19 2.50 11.33
N ARG A 32 -3.90 3.19 10.42
CA ARG A 32 -4.84 2.54 9.49
C ARG A 32 -4.13 1.70 8.44
N VAL A 33 -2.99 2.15 7.93
CA VAL A 33 -2.24 1.40 6.92
C VAL A 33 -1.53 0.22 7.56
N ILE A 34 -1.04 0.38 8.79
CA ILE A 34 -0.46 -0.69 9.60
C ILE A 34 -1.52 -1.77 9.87
N ALA A 35 -2.70 -1.38 10.35
CA ALA A 35 -3.81 -2.32 10.59
C ALA A 35 -4.23 -3.05 9.31
N PHE A 36 -4.31 -2.35 8.17
CA PHE A 36 -4.60 -2.96 6.88
C PHE A 36 -3.55 -4.01 6.49
N MET A 37 -2.26 -3.71 6.64
CA MET A 37 -1.19 -4.66 6.33
C MET A 37 -1.16 -5.86 7.29
N LYS A 38 -1.47 -5.65 8.57
CA LYS A 38 -1.61 -6.73 9.56
C LYS A 38 -2.77 -7.66 9.22
N ASP A 39 -3.91 -7.09 8.85
CA ASP A 39 -5.09 -7.86 8.43
C ASP A 39 -4.84 -8.62 7.12
N PHE A 40 -4.12 -7.99 6.17
CA PHE A 40 -3.69 -8.64 4.95
C PHE A 40 -2.83 -9.88 5.22
N GLY A 41 -1.82 -9.77 6.08
CA GLY A 41 -0.98 -10.91 6.47
C GLY A 41 -1.77 -12.01 7.18
N LYS A 42 -2.68 -11.63 8.11
CA LYS A 42 -3.58 -12.56 8.81
C LYS A 42 -4.53 -13.30 7.87
N THR A 43 -5.12 -12.60 6.90
CA THR A 43 -6.02 -13.18 5.90
C THR A 43 -5.31 -14.24 5.05
N LEU A 44 -4.01 -14.07 4.83
CA LEU A 44 -3.16 -15.05 4.14
C LEU A 44 -2.67 -16.19 5.06
N GLY A 45 -2.99 -16.14 6.36
CA GLY A 45 -2.50 -17.12 7.35
C GLY A 45 -1.00 -17.03 7.60
N LEU A 46 -0.39 -15.86 7.36
CA LEU A 46 1.05 -15.65 7.48
C LEU A 46 1.42 -15.02 8.83
N GLU A 47 2.58 -15.39 9.36
CA GLU A 47 3.12 -14.77 10.58
C GLU A 47 3.33 -13.27 10.29
N THR A 48 2.65 -12.42 11.06
CA THR A 48 2.66 -10.98 10.85
C THR A 48 2.98 -10.28 12.15
N ILE A 49 4.08 -9.53 12.17
CA ILE A 49 4.58 -8.80 13.33
C ILE A 49 4.71 -7.31 12.98
N GLU A 50 4.64 -6.48 14.02
CA GLU A 50 4.85 -5.04 13.95
C GLU A 50 6.02 -4.72 14.88
N ASP A 51 6.96 -3.89 14.43
CA ASP A 51 8.07 -3.44 15.27
C ASP A 51 7.71 -2.16 16.07
N GLU A 52 8.61 -1.74 16.95
CA GLU A 52 8.40 -0.56 17.81
C GLU A 52 8.28 0.77 17.02
N VAL A 53 8.69 0.78 15.76
CA VAL A 53 8.71 1.95 14.87
C VAL A 53 7.50 1.93 13.90
N GLY A 54 6.66 0.89 13.97
CA GLY A 54 5.46 0.74 13.13
C GLY A 54 5.71 0.07 11.77
N ASN A 55 6.86 -0.55 11.55
CA ASN A 55 7.08 -1.38 10.36
C ASN A 55 6.33 -2.69 10.50
N VAL A 56 5.66 -3.10 9.42
CA VAL A 56 4.95 -4.38 9.35
C VAL A 56 5.80 -5.41 8.62
N ILE A 57 6.07 -6.54 9.27
CA ILE A 57 6.83 -7.66 8.72
C ILE A 57 5.89 -8.84 8.58
N ILE A 58 5.74 -9.36 7.36
CA ILE A 58 4.96 -10.55 7.05
C ILE A 58 5.92 -11.64 6.61
N LYS A 59 5.99 -12.75 7.34
CA LYS A 59 6.84 -13.89 7.02
C LYS A 59 6.02 -14.99 6.36
N LYS A 60 6.51 -15.44 5.20
CA LYS A 60 5.96 -16.58 4.48
C LYS A 60 6.99 -17.71 4.49
N PRO A 61 6.61 -18.94 4.89
CA PRO A 61 7.52 -20.08 4.80
C PRO A 61 7.88 -20.37 3.34
N ALA A 62 9.03 -21.01 3.15
CA ALA A 62 9.41 -21.49 1.83
C ALA A 62 8.34 -22.46 1.29
N THR A 63 8.13 -22.44 -0.02
CA THR A 63 7.33 -23.47 -0.68
C THR A 63 8.04 -24.82 -0.59
N ALA A 64 7.27 -25.91 -0.57
CA ALA A 64 7.81 -27.27 -0.49
C ALA A 64 8.95 -27.49 -1.51
N GLY A 65 10.11 -27.95 -1.03
CA GLY A 65 11.32 -28.18 -1.84
C GLY A 65 12.26 -26.98 -1.99
N MET A 66 11.96 -25.84 -1.36
CA MET A 66 12.78 -24.62 -1.37
C MET A 66 13.28 -24.21 0.02
N GLU A 67 13.18 -25.09 1.03
CA GLU A 67 13.49 -24.81 2.43
C GLU A 67 14.99 -24.51 2.66
N ASN A 68 15.87 -25.09 1.83
CA ASN A 68 17.32 -24.92 1.94
C ASN A 68 17.86 -23.72 1.13
N ARG A 69 16.97 -22.86 0.61
CA ARG A 69 17.35 -21.67 -0.16
C ARG A 69 17.53 -20.47 0.76
N THR A 70 18.36 -19.52 0.33
CA THR A 70 18.55 -18.26 1.06
C THR A 70 17.24 -17.50 1.18
N THR A 71 16.94 -17.03 2.40
CA THR A 71 15.78 -16.19 2.66
C THR A 71 15.87 -14.88 1.88
N VAL A 72 14.75 -14.45 1.30
CA VAL A 72 14.66 -13.18 0.56
C VAL A 72 13.70 -12.24 1.30
N VAL A 73 14.09 -10.97 1.38
CA VAL A 73 13.26 -9.90 1.95
C VAL A 73 12.83 -8.97 0.81
N MET A 74 11.53 -8.70 0.72
CA MET A 74 10.97 -7.68 -0.16
C MET A 74 10.57 -6.47 0.68
N GLN A 75 11.24 -5.34 0.46
CA GLN A 75 10.99 -4.10 1.19
C GLN A 75 10.26 -3.09 0.31
N SER A 76 9.25 -2.42 0.87
CA SER A 76 8.51 -1.33 0.24
C SER A 76 8.05 -0.35 1.30
N HIS A 77 7.88 0.92 0.95
CA HIS A 77 7.37 1.95 1.85
C HIS A 77 5.84 2.06 1.74
N LEU A 78 5.18 2.25 2.88
CA LEU A 78 3.73 2.43 2.95
C LEU A 78 3.30 3.90 2.85
N ASP A 79 4.22 4.86 2.79
CA ASP A 79 3.88 6.27 2.60
C ASP A 79 3.65 6.61 1.11
N MET A 80 2.69 7.51 0.86
CA MET A 80 2.42 8.11 -0.44
C MET A 80 2.50 9.63 -0.30
N VAL A 81 3.35 10.26 -1.12
CA VAL A 81 3.51 11.72 -1.13
C VAL A 81 2.21 12.37 -1.54
N HIS A 82 1.66 13.22 -0.67
CA HIS A 82 0.50 14.03 -0.97
C HIS A 82 0.94 15.29 -1.73
N GLN A 83 0.77 15.31 -3.06
CA GLN A 83 0.75 16.58 -3.79
C GLN A 83 -0.69 17.11 -3.87
N LYS A 84 -0.94 18.22 -3.16
CA LYS A 84 -2.13 19.05 -3.38
C LYS A 84 -1.87 19.87 -4.64
N ILE A 85 -2.49 19.52 -5.77
CA ILE A 85 -2.53 20.42 -6.92
C ILE A 85 -3.48 21.57 -6.56
N THR A 86 -2.93 22.66 -6.04
CA THR A 86 -3.66 23.93 -5.96
C THR A 86 -3.62 24.56 -7.34
N ILE A 87 -4.63 24.30 -8.18
CA ILE A 87 -4.84 25.11 -9.38
C ILE A 87 -5.47 26.43 -8.91
N GLN A 88 -4.66 27.46 -8.76
CA GLN A 88 -5.14 28.82 -8.53
C GLN A 88 -5.44 29.45 -9.90
N PHE A 89 -6.69 29.37 -10.34
CA PHE A 89 -7.15 30.17 -11.49
C PHE A 89 -7.27 31.63 -11.03
N SER A 90 -6.26 32.45 -11.28
CA SER A 90 -6.35 33.91 -11.21
C SER A 90 -6.89 34.43 -12.54
N ILE A 91 -8.21 34.64 -12.62
CA ILE A 91 -8.81 35.44 -13.68
C ILE A 91 -8.61 36.91 -13.30
N SER A 92 -7.65 37.57 -13.95
CA SER A 92 -7.50 39.01 -13.87
C SER A 92 -8.43 39.65 -14.90
N ILE A 93 -9.54 40.23 -14.46
CA ILE A 93 -10.42 41.03 -15.33
C ILE A 93 -9.83 42.44 -15.37
N PRO A 94 -9.37 42.96 -16.52
CA PRO A 94 -8.99 44.36 -16.62
C PRO A 94 -10.24 45.23 -16.42
N LYS A 95 -10.20 46.13 -15.44
CA LYS A 95 -11.22 47.18 -15.29
C LYS A 95 -11.16 48.09 -16.52
N ALA A 96 -12.32 48.34 -17.11
CA ALA A 96 -12.54 49.37 -18.13
C ALA A 96 -12.28 50.78 -17.57
#